data_AF-A0AAP2DPB8-F1
#
_entry.id   AF-A0AAP2DPB8-F1
#
_cell.length_a   1.000
_cell.length_b   1.000
_cell.length_c   1.000
_cell.angle_alpha   90.00
_cell.angle_beta   90.00
_cell.angle_gamma   90.00
#
_symmetry.space_group_name_H-M   'P 1'
#
loop_
_entity.id
_entity.type
_entity.pdbx_description
1 polymer ?
#
loop_
_entity_poly.entity_id
_entity_poly.type
_entity_poly.pdbx_seq_one_letter_code
_entity_poly.pdbx_strand_id
1 'polypeptide(L)'
;MKKLLLSIGLLLGGVAFVNAQDTTSVQPQPQQSTTTTSQDQQREQVQVSDLPDPVKRAIESQDYQGWTVAAAYKSTMSDSGVQGENATKAGEEIYILDLRNGAETKTVKFDKDGNKLDKEQKDDQKK
;
A
#
# COMPACT_ATOMS: atom_id res chain seq x y z
N MET A 1 -19.50 2.44 -39.67
CA MET A 1 -19.01 2.62 -41.05
C MET A 1 -17.99 3.76 -41.05
N LYS A 2 -16.74 3.50 -41.49
CA LYS A 2 -15.94 4.32 -42.45
C LYS A 2 -15.82 5.84 -42.13
N LYS A 3 -14.68 6.54 -42.00
CA LYS A 3 -13.24 6.39 -42.35
C LYS A 3 -12.51 7.51 -41.56
N LEU A 4 -11.33 7.32 -40.96
CA LEU A 4 -9.96 7.49 -41.51
C LEU A 4 -9.65 8.88 -42.09
N LEU A 5 -8.68 9.62 -41.50
CA LEU A 5 -7.63 10.46 -42.12
C LEU A 5 -6.61 10.83 -41.00
N LEU A 6 -5.47 10.15 -40.85
CA LEU A 6 -4.21 10.27 -41.60
C LEU A 6 -3.53 11.65 -41.47
N SER A 7 -2.48 11.76 -40.65
CA SER A 7 -1.24 12.46 -41.04
C SER A 7 -0.07 12.07 -40.15
N ILE A 8 1.00 11.69 -40.82
CA ILE A 8 2.29 11.18 -40.35
C ILE A 8 3.21 12.36 -40.09
N GLY A 9 3.85 12.38 -38.93
CA GLY A 9 5.00 13.22 -38.65
C GLY A 9 6.13 12.35 -38.11
N LEU A 10 6.90 11.76 -39.03
CA LEU A 10 8.12 11.01 -38.76
C LEU A 10 9.24 12.00 -38.41
N LEU A 11 9.78 11.95 -37.19
CA LEU A 11 11.15 12.41 -36.95
C LEU A 11 11.90 11.38 -36.10
N LEU A 12 12.90 10.82 -36.77
CA LEU A 12 13.93 9.93 -36.27
C LEU A 12 14.80 10.67 -35.25
N GLY A 13 15.05 10.04 -34.09
CA GLY A 13 16.08 10.43 -33.14
C GLY A 13 16.55 9.17 -32.43
N GLY A 14 17.83 8.83 -32.62
CA GLY A 14 18.38 7.49 -32.47
C GLY A 14 18.34 6.89 -31.07
N VAL A 15 18.38 5.55 -31.04
CA VAL A 15 18.71 4.75 -29.87
C VAL A 15 20.19 4.38 -29.92
N ALA A 16 20.90 4.49 -28.79
CA ALA A 16 21.59 3.34 -28.18
C ALA A 16 22.40 3.70 -26.91
N PHE A 17 21.91 3.17 -25.78
CA PHE A 17 22.60 2.45 -24.69
C PHE A 17 23.96 2.96 -24.15
N VAL A 18 24.01 3.53 -22.94
CA VAL A 18 24.24 2.89 -21.61
C VAL A 18 25.68 2.41 -21.38
N ASN A 19 26.37 3.02 -20.40
CA ASN A 19 26.94 2.29 -19.25
C ASN A 19 27.26 3.23 -18.08
N ALA A 20 26.86 2.76 -16.90
CA ALA A 20 27.02 3.36 -15.59
C ALA A 20 28.50 3.44 -15.18
N GLN A 21 28.88 4.51 -14.47
CA GLN A 21 29.81 4.41 -13.35
C GLN A 21 29.33 5.35 -12.25
N ASP A 22 28.57 4.74 -11.34
CA ASP A 22 28.30 5.20 -10.00
C ASP A 22 29.63 5.35 -9.25
N THR A 23 30.02 6.59 -8.96
CA THR A 23 31.01 6.89 -7.92
C THR A 23 30.42 7.89 -6.96
N THR A 24 29.42 7.46 -6.19
CA THR A 24 29.11 8.10 -4.91
C THR A 24 29.13 7.02 -3.83
N SER A 25 30.26 7.00 -3.14
CA SER A 25 30.47 6.56 -1.75
C SER A 25 29.34 5.73 -1.13
N VAL A 26 29.56 4.41 -1.07
CA VAL A 26 28.74 3.46 -0.32
C VAL A 26 28.93 3.75 1.17
N GLN A 27 28.08 4.61 1.73
CA GLN A 27 27.75 4.62 3.15
C GLN A 27 26.56 3.67 3.32
N PRO A 28 26.57 2.72 4.26
CA PRO A 28 25.47 1.75 4.40
C PRO A 28 24.20 2.48 4.81
N GLN A 29 23.34 2.74 3.84
CA GLN A 29 21.99 3.25 4.02
C GLN A 29 21.06 2.05 4.23
N PRO A 30 20.18 2.05 5.26
CA PRO A 30 19.15 1.03 5.39
C PRO A 30 18.25 1.08 4.15
N GLN A 31 17.95 -0.10 3.60
CA GLN A 31 17.13 -0.30 2.41
C GLN A 31 15.80 0.46 2.52
N GLN A 32 15.70 1.56 1.77
CA GLN A 32 14.45 2.28 1.58
C GLN A 32 13.82 1.75 0.30
N SER A 33 12.82 0.87 0.48
CA SER A 33 12.01 0.32 -0.60
C SER A 33 11.33 1.45 -1.40
N THR A 34 11.44 1.35 -2.72
CA THR A 34 10.85 2.19 -3.75
C THR A 34 9.35 2.39 -3.56
N THR A 35 8.94 3.59 -3.14
CA THR A 35 7.53 4.02 -3.07
C THR A 35 7.06 4.50 -4.44
N THR A 36 6.03 3.84 -4.96
CA THR A 36 5.37 4.19 -6.22
C THR A 36 4.18 5.11 -5.91
N THR A 37 4.17 6.28 -6.56
CA THR A 37 3.01 7.15 -6.85
C THR A 37 2.36 7.96 -5.70
N SER A 38 2.56 9.26 -5.82
CA SER A 38 1.93 10.41 -5.17
C SER A 38 0.40 10.34 -4.97
N GLN A 39 -0.06 9.96 -3.76
CA GLN A 39 -1.25 10.51 -3.05
C GLN A 39 -1.29 10.05 -1.57
N ASP A 40 -0.17 9.67 -0.96
CA ASP A 40 -0.12 8.96 0.33
C ASP A 40 1.03 9.48 1.21
N GLN A 41 1.15 10.81 1.35
CA GLN A 41 2.26 11.48 2.05
C GLN A 41 2.43 11.14 3.56
N GLN A 42 1.73 10.14 4.11
CA GLN A 42 1.85 9.77 5.52
C GLN A 42 1.86 8.26 5.82
N ARG A 43 1.99 7.40 4.80
CA ARG A 43 2.14 5.95 5.03
C ARG A 43 3.60 5.54 4.92
N GLU A 44 4.18 5.13 6.04
CA GLU A 44 5.50 4.54 6.13
C GLU A 44 5.38 3.03 5.93
N GLN A 45 6.00 2.46 4.90
CA GLN A 45 6.03 1.01 4.75
C GLN A 45 6.89 0.40 5.87
N VAL A 46 6.36 -0.62 6.55
CA VAL A 46 7.03 -1.30 7.67
C VAL A 46 7.10 -2.80 7.40
N GLN A 47 8.05 -3.50 8.03
CA GLN A 47 8.09 -4.96 7.94
C GLN A 47 6.99 -5.58 8.81
N VAL A 48 6.55 -6.78 8.46
CA VAL A 48 5.56 -7.53 9.27
C VAL A 48 6.08 -7.81 10.68
N SER A 49 7.40 -7.96 10.84
CA SER A 49 8.06 -8.11 12.14
C SER A 49 7.93 -6.88 13.03
N ASP A 50 7.82 -5.70 12.44
CA ASP A 50 7.75 -4.41 13.14
C ASP A 50 6.31 -4.07 13.53
N LEU A 51 5.34 -4.89 13.14
CA LEU A 51 3.95 -4.74 13.57
C LEU A 51 3.82 -5.05 15.07
N PRO A 52 2.94 -4.32 15.78
CA PRO A 52 2.61 -4.63 17.17
C PRO A 52 2.13 -6.07 17.32
N ASP A 53 2.48 -6.71 18.44
CA ASP A 53 2.03 -8.07 18.75
C ASP A 53 0.50 -8.25 18.65
N PRO A 54 -0.33 -7.28 19.09
CA PRO A 54 -1.77 -7.38 18.91
C PRO A 54 -2.20 -7.45 17.43
N VAL A 55 -1.57 -6.66 16.55
CA VAL A 55 -1.85 -6.67 15.10
C VAL A 55 -1.39 -7.99 14.46
N LYS A 56 -0.23 -8.52 14.86
CA LYS A 56 0.24 -9.84 14.41
C LYS A 56 -0.72 -10.96 14.80
N ARG A 57 -1.22 -10.95 16.04
CA ARG A 57 -2.25 -11.91 16.48
C ARG A 57 -3.56 -11.75 15.70
N ALA A 58 -3.94 -10.51 15.36
CA ALA A 58 -5.16 -10.25 14.60
C ALA A 58 -5.12 -10.87 13.19
N ILE A 59 -3.98 -10.82 12.50
CA ILE A 59 -3.82 -11.46 11.18
C ILE A 59 -3.63 -12.97 11.23
N GLU A 60 -3.33 -13.53 12.41
CA GLU A 60 -3.32 -14.97 12.65
C GLU A 60 -4.73 -15.51 12.97
N SER A 61 -5.74 -14.64 13.06
CA SER A 61 -7.13 -15.05 13.32
C SER A 61 -7.71 -15.88 12.17
N GLN A 62 -8.81 -16.57 12.47
CA GLN A 62 -9.54 -17.37 11.48
C GLN A 62 -10.03 -16.55 10.27
N ASP A 63 -10.28 -15.24 10.44
CA ASP A 63 -10.76 -14.35 9.37
C ASP A 63 -9.74 -14.14 8.25
N TYR A 64 -8.47 -14.36 8.55
CA TYR A 64 -7.35 -14.18 7.63
C TYR A 64 -6.57 -15.48 7.39
N GLN A 65 -7.10 -16.63 7.80
CA GLN A 65 -6.49 -17.91 7.47
C GLN A 65 -6.38 -18.11 5.96
N GLY A 66 -5.20 -18.52 5.50
CA GLY A 66 -4.87 -18.65 4.08
C GLY A 66 -4.50 -17.33 3.38
N TRP A 67 -4.65 -16.18 4.04
CA TRP A 67 -4.16 -14.91 3.55
C TRP A 67 -2.70 -14.70 3.95
N THR A 68 -1.90 -14.18 3.02
CA THR A 68 -0.50 -13.81 3.24
C THR A 68 -0.37 -12.30 3.25
N VAL A 69 0.38 -11.73 4.20
CA VAL A 69 0.69 -10.29 4.17
C VAL A 69 1.62 -10.00 2.98
N ALA A 70 1.14 -9.24 2.02
CA ALA A 70 1.89 -8.76 0.86
C ALA A 70 2.69 -7.50 1.19
N ALA A 71 2.08 -6.56 1.92
CA ALA A 71 2.72 -5.35 2.39
C ALA A 71 2.09 -4.87 3.70
N ALA A 72 2.88 -4.18 4.52
CA ALA A 72 2.42 -3.54 5.74
C ALA A 72 2.87 -2.08 5.76
N TYR A 73 2.00 -1.20 6.23
CA TYR A 73 2.24 0.22 6.32
C TYR A 73 1.79 0.74 7.67
N LYS A 74 2.56 1.64 8.26
CA LYS A 74 2.22 2.43 9.42
C LYS A 74 1.79 3.82 8.93
N SER A 75 0.68 4.33 9.46
CA SER A 75 0.17 5.66 9.13
C SER A 75 -0.42 6.29 10.36
N THR A 76 -0.58 7.61 10.34
CA THR A 76 -1.43 8.30 11.31
C THR A 76 -2.85 8.40 10.76
N MET A 77 -3.86 8.21 11.60
CA MET A 77 -5.25 8.41 11.26
C MET A 77 -5.50 9.88 10.90
N SER A 78 -6.01 10.14 9.71
CA SER A 78 -6.31 11.50 9.22
C SER A 78 -7.52 12.11 9.95
N ASP A 79 -7.72 13.42 9.78
CA ASP A 79 -8.71 14.31 10.43
C ASP A 79 -10.12 13.75 10.67
N SER A 80 -10.56 12.79 9.85
CA SER A 80 -11.79 12.03 10.08
C SER A 80 -11.43 10.65 10.61
N GLY A 81 -11.28 10.55 11.94
CA GLY A 81 -11.16 9.30 12.68
C GLY A 81 -12.20 8.24 12.25
N VAL A 82 -11.99 6.98 12.60
CA VAL A 82 -12.96 5.92 12.31
C VAL A 82 -14.05 6.00 13.38
N GLN A 83 -15.31 6.09 12.94
CA GLN A 83 -16.47 5.97 13.81
C GLN A 83 -16.99 4.53 13.71
N GLY A 84 -17.24 3.88 14.85
CA GLY A 84 -17.67 2.48 14.91
C GLY A 84 -17.34 1.85 16.27
N GLU A 85 -17.50 0.53 16.35
CA GLU A 85 -17.17 -0.25 17.57
C GLU A 85 -15.69 -0.08 17.96
N ASN A 86 -14.82 0.01 16.96
CA ASN A 86 -13.38 0.28 17.12
C ASN A 86 -13.06 1.70 16.66
N ALA A 87 -13.58 2.70 17.37
CA ALA A 87 -13.38 4.10 17.01
C ALA A 87 -11.93 4.55 17.27
N THR A 88 -11.30 5.16 16.28
CA THR A 88 -9.93 5.70 16.34
C THR A 88 -9.97 7.19 16.05
N LYS A 89 -9.27 7.99 16.86
CA LYS A 89 -9.24 9.45 16.73
C LYS A 89 -8.26 9.89 15.64
N ALA A 90 -8.47 11.08 15.10
CA ALA A 90 -7.45 11.72 14.27
C ALA A 90 -6.15 11.88 15.07
N GLY A 91 -5.01 11.62 14.44
CA GLY A 91 -3.70 11.68 15.08
C GLY A 91 -3.23 10.36 15.72
N GLU A 92 -4.07 9.33 15.80
CA GLU A 92 -3.65 8.02 16.34
C GLU A 92 -2.95 7.17 15.27
N GLU A 93 -2.01 6.33 15.71
CA GLU A 93 -1.30 5.40 14.83
C GLU A 93 -2.20 4.26 14.39
N ILE A 94 -2.16 3.97 13.09
CA ILE A 94 -2.90 2.89 12.44
C ILE A 94 -1.95 2.07 11.58
N TYR A 95 -2.28 0.79 11.45
CA TYR A 95 -1.55 -0.19 10.66
C TYR A 95 -2.41 -0.64 9.50
N ILE A 96 -1.89 -0.57 8.28
CA ILE A 96 -2.58 -0.89 7.05
C ILE A 96 -1.85 -2.07 6.43
N LEU A 97 -2.56 -3.19 6.28
CA LEU A 97 -2.00 -4.43 5.81
C LEU A 97 -2.69 -4.81 4.50
N ASP A 98 -1.88 -5.00 3.46
CA ASP A 98 -2.31 -5.58 2.21
C ASP A 98 -2.12 -7.09 2.32
N LEU A 99 -3.23 -7.82 2.22
CA LEU A 99 -3.30 -9.27 2.28
C LEU A 99 -3.55 -9.83 0.88
N ARG A 100 -2.98 -11.00 0.58
CA ARG A 100 -3.21 -11.74 -0.67
C ARG A 100 -3.61 -13.19 -0.40
N ASN A 101 -4.55 -13.71 -1.17
CA ASN A 101 -4.92 -15.11 -1.19
C ASN A 101 -5.11 -15.55 -2.65
N GLY A 102 -4.13 -16.28 -3.20
CA GLY A 102 -4.09 -16.58 -4.63
C GLY A 102 -4.05 -15.31 -5.49
N ALA A 103 -5.12 -15.08 -6.26
CA ALA A 103 -5.27 -13.88 -7.11
C ALA A 103 -6.04 -12.74 -6.41
N GLU A 104 -6.62 -12.99 -5.24
CA GLU A 104 -7.38 -12.01 -4.49
C GLU A 104 -6.45 -11.15 -3.62
N THR A 105 -6.76 -9.85 -3.53
CA THR A 105 -6.06 -8.91 -2.64
C THR A 105 -7.08 -8.17 -1.78
N LYS A 106 -6.71 -7.88 -0.54
CA LYS A 106 -7.56 -7.18 0.44
C LYS A 106 -6.70 -6.28 1.30
N THR A 107 -7.08 -5.02 1.44
CA THR A 107 -6.44 -4.11 2.39
C THR A 107 -7.26 -4.04 3.67
N VAL A 108 -6.61 -4.25 4.80
CA VAL A 108 -7.23 -4.20 6.13
C VAL A 108 -6.51 -3.17 6.98
N LYS A 109 -7.27 -2.45 7.80
CA LYS A 109 -6.72 -1.45 8.73
C LYS A 109 -6.91 -1.93 10.15
N PHE A 110 -5.90 -1.75 10.98
CA PHE A 110 -5.91 -2.07 12.39
C PHE A 110 -5.43 -0.88 13.20
N ASP A 111 -5.91 -0.76 14.43
CA ASP A 111 -5.28 0.09 15.43
C ASP A 111 -4.06 -0.61 16.05
N LYS A 112 -3.36 0.08 16.96
CA LYS A 112 -2.23 -0.47 17.72
C LYS A 112 -2.59 -1.67 18.60
N ASP A 113 -3.87 -1.82 18.94
CA ASP A 113 -4.39 -2.87 19.81
C ASP A 113 -4.86 -4.09 19.01
N GLY A 114 -4.70 -4.06 17.68
CA GLY A 114 -5.07 -5.15 16.78
C GLY A 114 -6.56 -5.20 16.45
N ASN A 115 -7.34 -4.18 16.81
CA ASN A 115 -8.73 -4.12 16.44
C ASN A 115 -8.84 -3.63 14.99
N LYS A 116 -9.69 -4.31 14.23
CA LYS A 116 -9.94 -3.95 12.84
C LYS A 116 -10.71 -2.62 12.79
N LEU A 117 -10.16 -1.68 12.06
CA LEU A 117 -10.77 -0.39 11.77
C LEU A 117 -11.62 -0.52 10.51
N ASP A 118 -12.85 -1.01 10.71
CA ASP A 118 -13.84 -1.06 9.65
C ASP A 118 -14.26 0.36 9.28
N LYS A 119 -13.80 0.84 8.13
CA LYS A 119 -14.66 1.72 7.34
C LYS A 119 -15.58 0.75 6.63
N GLU A 120 -16.86 0.78 6.96
CA GLU A 120 -17.93 0.11 6.23
C GLU A 120 -17.84 0.56 4.76
N GLN A 121 -16.98 -0.10 3.99
CA GLN A 121 -17.05 -0.07 2.54
C GLN A 121 -18.28 -0.90 2.25
N LYS A 122 -19.41 -0.21 2.12
CA LYS A 122 -20.50 -0.69 1.28
C LYS A 122 -19.85 -0.97 -0.07
N ASP A 123 -19.47 -2.22 -0.29
CA ASP A 123 -19.29 -2.77 -1.60
C ASP A 123 -20.57 -2.42 -2.35
N ASP A 124 -20.51 -1.38 -3.18
CA ASP A 124 -21.51 -1.09 -4.21
C ASP A 124 -21.46 -2.26 -5.19
N GLN A 125 -22.06 -3.37 -4.76
CA GLN A 125 -22.40 -4.51 -5.59
C GLN A 125 -23.51 -4.05 -6.53
N LYS A 126 -23.12 -3.30 -7.57
CA LYS A 126 -24.03 -2.91 -8.62
C LYS A 126 -24.26 -4.15 -9.50
N LYS A 127 -25.39 -4.79 -9.21
CA LYS A 127 -26.03 -5.86 -9.98
C LYS A 127 -26.06 -5.61 -11.49
#